data_AF-A0A435D8Z7-F1
#
_entry.id   AF-A0A435D8Z7-F1
#
_cell.length_a   1.000
_cell.length_b   1.000
_cell.length_c   1.000
_cell.angle_alpha   90.00
_cell.angle_beta   90.00
_cell.angle_gamma   90.00
#
_symmetry.space_group_name_H-M   'P 1'
#
loop_
_entity.id
_entity.type
_entity.pdbx_description
1 polymer ?
#
loop_
_entity_poly.entity_id
_entity_poly.type
_entity_poly.pdbx_seq_one_letter_code
_entity_poly.pdbx_strand_id
1 'polypeptide(L)' 'EIVGRVEALARQEGLTRLVLETGDRHPAAWTVYERAGFTRCGPVLDYPDSEWSVFYEKSLA' A
#
# COMPACT_ATOMS: atom_id res chain seq x y z
N GLU A 1 -8.57 3.92 11.01
CA GLU A 1 -8.35 5.36 11.29
C GLU A 1 -7.08 5.89 10.61
N ILE A 2 -5.89 5.33 10.86
CA ILE A 2 -4.61 5.85 10.32
C ILE A 2 -4.52 5.82 8.78
N VAL A 3 -4.80 4.69 8.13
CA VAL A 3 -4.73 4.58 6.65
C VAL A 3 -5.62 5.62 5.96
N GLY A 4 -6.83 5.85 6.47
CA GLY A 4 -7.73 6.87 5.95
C GLY A 4 -7.16 8.29 6.06
N ARG A 5 -6.39 8.60 7.13
CA ARG A 5 -5.71 9.90 7.27
C ARG A 5 -4.56 10.06 6.28
N VAL A 6 -3.81 8.99 6.01
CA VAL A 6 -2.76 8.98 4.98
C VAL A 6 -3.35 9.24 3.60
N GLU A 7 -4.45 8.56 3.27
CA GLU A 7 -5.14 8.77 2.00
C GLU A 7 -5.71 10.19 1.85
N ALA A 8 -6.28 10.75 2.91
CA ALA A 8 -6.80 12.11 2.90
C ALA A 8 -5.69 13.12 2.64
N LEU A 9 -4.54 12.98 3.31
CA LEU A 9 -3.38 13.84 3.09
C LEU A 9 -2.83 13.69 1.67
N ALA A 10 -2.69 12.46 1.17
CA ALA A 10 -2.21 12.21 -0.17
C ALA A 10 -3.09 12.86 -1.25
N ARG A 11 -4.43 12.81 -1.08
CA ARG A 11 -5.36 13.53 -1.95
C ARG A 11 -5.21 15.04 -1.85
N GLN A 12 -5.01 15.58 -0.64
CA GLN A 12 -4.77 17.02 -0.45
C GLN A 12 -3.49 17.49 -1.12
N GLU A 13 -2.46 16.65 -1.16
CA GLU A 13 -1.18 16.92 -1.84
C GLU A 13 -1.23 16.67 -3.35
N GLY A 14 -2.37 16.24 -3.90
CA GLY A 14 -2.53 15.97 -5.32
C GLY A 14 -1.86 14.67 -5.79
N LEU A 15 -1.54 13.75 -4.88
CA LEU A 15 -1.03 12.43 -5.23
C LEU A 15 -2.13 11.55 -5.82
N THR A 16 -1.79 10.80 -6.85
CA THR A 16 -2.73 9.94 -7.59
C THR A 16 -2.58 8.46 -7.28
N ARG A 17 -1.52 8.08 -6.58
CA ARG A 17 -1.19 6.68 -6.25
C ARG A 17 -0.48 6.60 -4.92
N LEU A 18 -0.90 5.63 -4.10
CA LEU A 18 -0.17 5.20 -2.91
C LEU A 18 0.40 3.81 -3.18
N VAL A 19 1.61 3.59 -2.69
CA VAL A 19 2.26 2.29 -2.67
C VAL A 19 2.80 2.03 -1.27
N LEU A 20 2.82 0.76 -0.86
CA LEU A 20 3.43 0.34 0.40
C LEU A 20 4.10 -1.02 0.22
N GLU A 21 5.11 -1.26 1.04
CA GLU A 21 5.82 -2.53 1.19
C GLU A 21 5.58 -3.06 2.61
N THR A 22 5.48 -4.38 2.74
CA THR A 22 5.31 -5.06 4.02
C THR A 22 5.87 -6.47 3.94
N GLY A 23 6.21 -7.08 5.07
CA GLY A 23 6.74 -8.45 5.10
C GLY A 23 5.68 -9.54 4.89
N ASP A 24 6.12 -10.71 4.42
CA ASP A 24 5.35 -11.94 4.14
C ASP A 24 4.63 -12.56 5.37
N ARG A 25 4.96 -12.10 6.59
CA ARG A 25 4.42 -12.66 7.85
C ARG A 25 3.46 -11.74 8.61
N HIS A 26 2.84 -10.78 7.94
CA HIS A 26 1.94 -9.79 8.57
C HIS A 26 0.48 -9.82 8.05
N PRO A 27 -0.22 -10.97 8.08
CA PRO A 27 -1.57 -11.09 7.49
C PRO A 27 -2.61 -10.16 8.12
N ALA A 28 -2.45 -9.83 9.41
CA ALA A 28 -3.32 -8.85 10.08
C ALA A 28 -3.17 -7.44 9.48
N ALA A 29 -1.95 -7.02 9.13
CA ALA A 29 -1.70 -5.73 8.49
C ALA A 29 -2.27 -5.73 7.06
N TRP A 30 -2.08 -6.82 6.32
CA TRP A 30 -2.63 -6.97 4.96
C TRP A 30 -4.14 -6.75 4.92
N THR A 31 -4.85 -7.34 5.88
CA THR A 31 -6.31 -7.17 6.00
C THR A 31 -6.71 -5.70 6.16
N VAL A 32 -5.90 -4.89 6.83
CA VAL A 32 -6.16 -3.43 6.97
C VAL A 32 -6.01 -2.73 5.63
N TYR A 33 -4.97 -3.04 4.86
CA TYR A 33 -4.74 -2.44 3.54
C TYR A 33 -5.81 -2.89 2.52
N GLU A 34 -6.11 -4.18 2.48
CA GLU A 34 -7.12 -4.76 1.59
C GLU A 34 -8.51 -4.20 1.86
N ARG A 35 -8.91 -4.07 3.13
CA ARG A 35 -10.17 -3.41 3.51
C ARG A 35 -10.19 -1.92 3.18
N ALA A 36 -9.03 -1.29 3.17
CA ALA A 36 -8.89 0.09 2.70
C ALA A 36 -8.89 0.19 1.16
N GLY A 37 -8.98 -0.91 0.42
CA GLY A 37 -9.05 -0.90 -1.05
C GLY A 37 -7.68 -0.88 -1.73
N PHE A 38 -6.61 -1.23 -1.02
CA PHE A 38 -5.32 -1.52 -1.65
C PHE A 38 -5.36 -2.91 -2.31
N THR A 39 -4.65 -3.05 -3.42
CA THR A 39 -4.50 -4.29 -4.17
C THR A 39 -3.03 -4.69 -4.24
N ARG A 40 -2.75 -6.00 -4.25
CA ARG A 40 -1.37 -6.49 -4.42
C ARG A 40 -0.79 -6.04 -5.76
N CYS A 41 0.47 -5.67 -5.75
CA CYS A 41 1.25 -5.34 -6.94
C CYS A 41 2.64 -5.96 -6.87
N GLY A 42 3.42 -5.79 -7.94
CA GLY A 42 4.84 -6.15 -7.94
C GLY A 42 5.69 -5.14 -7.16
N PRO A 43 7.00 -5.36 -7.09
CA PRO A 43 7.93 -4.44 -6.46
C PRO A 43 7.80 -3.01 -7.03
N VAL A 44 7.94 -2.04 -6.14
CA VAL A 44 7.90 -0.61 -6.45
C VAL A 44 9.23 0.03 -6.10
N LEU A 45 9.51 1.24 -6.60
CA LEU A 45 10.70 2.03 -6.21
C LEU A 45 12.04 1.28 -6.35
N ASP A 46 12.19 0.49 -7.42
CA ASP A 46 13.39 -0.29 -7.73
C ASP A 46 13.79 -1.33 -6.68
N TYR A 47 12.86 -1.73 -5.80
CA TYR A 47 13.08 -2.86 -4.90
C TYR A 47 13.16 -4.17 -5.70
N PRO A 48 14.07 -5.09 -5.32
CA PRO A 48 14.14 -6.40 -5.95
C PRO A 48 12.90 -7.22 -5.62
N ASP A 49 12.52 -8.09 -6.54
CA ASP A 49 11.53 -9.12 -6.25
C ASP A 49 12.07 -10.07 -5.18
N SER A 50 11.26 -10.36 -4.16
CA SER A 50 11.64 -11.10 -2.97
C SER A 50 10.42 -11.82 -2.41
N GLU A 51 10.58 -13.09 -2.06
CA GLU A 51 9.54 -13.88 -1.40
C GLU A 51 9.17 -13.35 -0.01
N TRP A 52 10.01 -12.49 0.58
CA TRP A 52 9.84 -11.92 1.90
C TRP A 52 9.08 -10.59 1.91
N SER A 53 8.92 -9.96 0.74
CA SER A 53 8.28 -8.65 0.61
C SER A 53 6.97 -8.77 -0.16
N VAL A 54 5.96 -8.07 0.32
CA VAL A 54 4.63 -7.98 -0.27
C VAL A 54 4.36 -6.50 -0.53
N PHE A 55 3.99 -6.20 -1.77
CA PHE A 55 3.71 -4.85 -2.20
C PHE A 55 2.21 -4.67 -2.44
N TYR A 56 1.72 -3.49 -2.07
CA TYR A 56 0.35 -3.06 -2.32
C TYR A 56 0.35 -1.69 -2.96
N GLU A 57 -0.65 -1.46 -3.80
CA GLU A 57 -0.93 -0.15 -4.35
C GLU A 57 -2.41 0.22 -4.24
N LYS A 58 -2.69 1.51 -4.30
CA LYS A 58 -4.03 2.05 -4.42
C LYS A 58 -4.02 3.29 -5.29
N SER A 59 -4.89 3.32 -6.29
CA SER A 59 -5.19 4.55 -7.03
C SER A 59 -6.06 5.47 -6.18
N LEU A 60 -5.71 6.75 -6.14
CA LEU A 60 -6.46 7.79 -5.42
C LEU A 60 -7.38 8.64 -6.32
N ALA A 61 -7.36 8.36 -7.63
CA ALA A 61 -8.19 9.01 -8.64
C ALA A 61 -9.69 8.80 -8.41
#